data_AF-A0A4Q6C901-F1
#
_entry.id   AF-A0A4Q6C901-F1
#
_cell.length_a   1.000
_cell.length_b   1.000
_cell.length_c   1.000
_cell.angle_alpha   90.00
_cell.angle_beta   90.00
_cell.angle_gamma   90.00
#
_symmetry.space_group_name_H-M   'P 1'
#
loop_
_entity.id
_entity.type
_entity.pdbx_description
1 polymer ?
#
loop_
_entity_poly.entity_id
_entity_poly.type
_entity_poly.pdbx_seq_one_letter_code
_entity_poly.pdbx_strand_id
1 'polypeptide(L)'
;MKRRSPDPVSIQTKSIFESEHRLLHSDGSIGWGLTRAIPRLNNKGEIVEWFGAVNDITGSKMLQQQKDDFINIASHELKTPLTSLKIYGEVLAERFAEHEN
;
A
#
# COMPACT_ATOMS: atom_id res chain seq x y z
N MET A 1 2.79 -22.12 14.35
CA MET A 1 3.35 -20.88 13.74
C MET A 1 4.87 -20.91 13.90
N LYS A 2 5.66 -21.00 12.81
CA LYS A 2 7.13 -20.91 12.93
C LYS A 2 7.48 -19.49 13.39
N ARG A 3 8.24 -19.35 14.48
CA ARG A 3 8.76 -18.05 14.92
C ARG A 3 9.63 -17.49 13.79
N ARG A 4 9.23 -16.37 13.17
CA ARG A 4 10.12 -15.62 12.29
C ARG A 4 11.15 -14.94 13.16
N SER A 5 12.42 -15.28 12.96
CA SER A 5 13.51 -14.50 13.53
C SER A 5 13.59 -13.15 12.82
N PRO A 6 13.91 -12.07 13.56
CA PRO A 6 14.23 -10.76 12.98
C PRO A 6 15.36 -10.84 11.95
N ASP A 7 15.36 -9.91 11.01
CA ASP A 7 16.42 -9.82 10.00
C ASP A 7 17.76 -9.34 10.60
N PRO A 8 18.90 -9.58 9.92
CA PRO A 8 20.22 -9.23 10.44
C PRO A 8 20.39 -7.73 10.76
N VAL A 9 19.74 -6.84 10.01
CA VAL A 9 19.85 -5.40 10.24
C VAL A 9 19.18 -5.05 11.56
N SER A 10 17.93 -5.48 11.77
CA SER A 10 17.21 -5.25 13.03
C SER A 10 17.95 -5.80 14.26
N ILE A 11 18.63 -6.96 14.11
CA ILE A 11 19.45 -7.54 15.16
C ILE A 11 20.68 -6.66 15.47
N GLN A 12 21.37 -6.21 14.43
CA GLN A 12 22.59 -5.42 14.58
C GLN A 12 22.31 -4.03 15.17
N THR A 13 21.25 -3.38 14.72
CA THR A 13 20.84 -2.04 15.16
C THR A 13 20.04 -2.06 16.45
N LYS A 14 19.57 -3.24 16.89
CA LYS A 14 18.64 -3.41 18.01
C LYS A 14 17.36 -2.58 17.80
N SER A 15 16.93 -2.44 16.56
CA SER A 15 15.73 -1.69 16.17
C SER A 15 14.50 -2.58 16.10
N ILE A 16 13.34 -1.94 15.95
CA ILE A 16 12.07 -2.63 15.70
C ILE A 16 12.20 -3.44 14.40
N PHE A 17 11.79 -4.70 14.47
CA PHE A 17 11.63 -5.57 13.31
C PHE A 17 10.19 -5.50 12.81
N GLU A 18 10.03 -5.32 11.49
CA GLU A 18 8.72 -5.31 10.84
C GLU A 18 8.74 -6.18 9.59
N SER A 19 7.67 -6.95 9.39
CA SER A 19 7.57 -7.82 8.22
C SER A 19 6.13 -8.18 7.87
N GLU A 20 5.75 -7.85 6.64
CA GLU A 20 4.52 -8.36 6.04
C GLU A 20 4.72 -9.79 5.52
N HIS A 21 3.69 -10.61 5.66
CA HIS A 21 3.70 -12.00 5.20
C HIS A 21 2.29 -12.53 4.98
N ARG A 22 2.19 -13.67 4.30
CA ARG A 22 0.93 -14.38 4.14
C ARG A 22 0.54 -15.05 5.45
N LEU A 23 -0.72 -14.88 5.84
CA LEU A 23 -1.36 -15.60 6.93
C LEU A 23 -2.31 -16.65 6.35
N LEU A 24 -2.42 -17.79 7.04
CA LEU A 24 -3.50 -18.74 6.83
C LEU A 24 -4.48 -18.57 8.00
N HIS A 25 -5.69 -18.12 7.71
CA HIS A 25 -6.74 -17.97 8.70
C HIS A 25 -7.33 -19.33 9.08
N SER A 26 -8.05 -19.37 10.20
CA SER A 26 -8.67 -20.59 10.71
C SER A 26 -9.75 -21.16 9.79
N ASP A 27 -10.35 -20.33 8.94
CA ASP A 27 -11.32 -20.73 7.92
C ASP A 27 -10.66 -21.25 6.62
N GLY A 28 -9.33 -21.28 6.56
CA GLY A 28 -8.56 -21.71 5.39
C GLY A 28 -8.29 -20.61 4.36
N SER A 29 -8.81 -19.40 4.55
CA SER A 29 -8.51 -18.26 3.68
C SER A 29 -7.07 -17.75 3.89
N ILE A 30 -6.49 -17.16 2.84
CA ILE A 30 -5.15 -16.57 2.89
C ILE A 30 -5.27 -15.06 3.04
N GLY A 31 -4.66 -14.54 4.11
CA GLY A 31 -4.59 -13.12 4.43
C GLY A 31 -3.18 -12.54 4.38
N TRP A 32 -3.08 -11.33 4.90
CA TRP A 32 -1.84 -10.60 5.12
C TRP A 32 -1.66 -10.30 6.61
N GLY A 33 -0.50 -10.64 7.14
CA GLY A 33 -0.10 -10.34 8.50
C GLY A 33 1.07 -9.36 8.53
N LEU A 34 0.98 -8.36 9.40
CA LEU A 34 2.08 -7.50 9.77
C LEU A 34 2.64 -7.97 11.12
N THR A 35 3.83 -8.57 11.09
CA THR A 35 4.58 -8.84 12.32
C THR A 35 5.36 -7.59 12.70
N ARG A 36 5.23 -7.14 13.94
CA ARG A 36 6.10 -6.14 14.55
C ARG A 36 6.71 -6.73 15.83
N ALA A 37 8.04 -6.64 15.97
CA ALA A 37 8.75 -7.11 17.15
C ALA A 37 9.77 -6.09 17.66
N ILE A 38 9.85 -5.94 18.99
CA ILE A 38 10.78 -5.06 19.69
C ILE A 38 11.78 -5.91 20.49
N PRO A 39 13.08 -5.55 20.50
CA PRO A 39 14.06 -6.27 21.30
C PRO A 39 13.98 -5.80 22.75
N ARG A 40 13.99 -6.75 23.69
CA ARG A 40 14.30 -6.48 25.09
C ARG A 40 15.80 -6.58 25.29
N LEU A 41 16.38 -5.52 25.85
CA LEU A 41 17.80 -5.44 26.14
C LEU A 41 18.07 -5.72 27.62
N ASN A 42 19.23 -6.30 27.94
CA ASN A 42 19.74 -6.35 29.31
C ASN A 42 20.51 -5.07 29.67
N ASN A 43 21.04 -5.01 30.89
CA ASN A 43 21.82 -3.86 31.38
C ASN A 43 23.14 -3.62 30.62
N LYS A 44 23.63 -4.62 29.87
CA LYS A 44 24.79 -4.50 28.97
C LYS A 44 24.41 -4.08 27.54
N GLY A 45 23.12 -3.81 27.31
CA GLY A 45 22.57 -3.47 26.00
C GLY A 45 22.46 -4.66 25.05
N GLU A 46 22.60 -5.90 25.50
CA GLU A 46 22.51 -7.10 24.66
C GLU A 46 21.05 -7.54 24.52
N ILE A 47 20.67 -8.02 23.34
CA ILE A 47 19.33 -8.56 23.10
C ILE A 47 19.18 -9.87 23.86
N VAL A 48 18.21 -9.90 24.78
CA VAL A 48 17.87 -11.11 25.53
C VAL A 48 16.62 -11.79 25.01
N GLU A 49 15.71 -11.04 24.40
CA GLU A 49 14.45 -11.56 23.89
C GLU A 49 13.82 -10.59 22.88
N TRP A 50 12.93 -11.10 22.03
CA TRP A 50 12.09 -10.29 21.16
C TRP A 50 10.63 -10.44 21.54
N PHE A 51 9.95 -9.33 21.77
CA PHE A 51 8.51 -9.27 21.98
C PHE A 51 7.84 -8.82 20.71
N GLY A 52 6.92 -9.62 20.16
CA GLY A 52 6.23 -9.25 18.95
C GLY A 52 4.78 -9.70 18.92
N ALA A 53 4.03 -9.03 18.07
CA ALA A 53 2.65 -9.36 17.75
C ALA A 53 2.48 -9.41 16.23
N VAL A 54 1.45 -10.12 15.80
CA VAL A 54 1.03 -10.16 14.41
C VAL A 54 -0.34 -9.52 14.32
N ASN A 55 -0.44 -8.47 13.51
CA ASN A 55 -1.71 -7.84 13.17
C ASN A 55 -2.18 -8.39 11.82
N ASP A 56 -3.42 -8.85 11.75
CA ASP A 56 -4.07 -9.12 10.47
C ASP A 56 -4.38 -7.78 9.78
N ILE A 57 -3.81 -7.57 8.60
CA ILE A 57 -3.95 -6.35 7.80
C ILE A 57 -4.68 -6.63 6.47
N THR A 58 -5.29 -7.81 6.33
CA THR A 58 -5.99 -8.23 5.10
C THR A 58 -7.06 -7.23 4.70
N GLY A 59 -7.94 -6.85 5.64
CA GLY A 59 -9.02 -5.90 5.39
C GLY A 59 -8.52 -4.53 4.94
N SER A 60 -7.45 -4.02 5.56
CA SER A 60 -6.85 -2.74 5.18
C SER A 60 -6.31 -2.75 3.75
N LYS A 61 -5.57 -3.81 3.37
CA LYS A 61 -5.06 -3.97 2.00
C LYS A 61 -6.19 -4.11 0.98
N MET A 62 -7.25 -4.87 1.30
CA MET A 62 -8.42 -5.00 0.42
C MET A 62 -9.12 -3.66 0.20
N LEU A 63 -9.30 -2.87 1.26
CA LEU A 63 -9.91 -1.55 1.15
C LEU A 63 -9.03 -0.60 0.32
N GLN A 64 -7.71 -0.64 0.52
CA GLN A 64 -6.78 0.16 -0.28
C GLN A 64 -6.86 -0.22 -1.76
N GLN A 65 -6.86 -1.51 -2.08
CA GLN A 65 -7.01 -1.99 -3.45
C GLN A 65 -8.33 -1.54 -4.08
N GLN A 66 -9.45 -1.65 -3.36
CA GLN A 66 -10.75 -1.20 -3.86
C GLN A 66 -10.76 0.30 -4.18
N LYS A 67 -10.10 1.12 -3.34
CA LYS A 67 -9.94 2.55 -3.60
C LYS A 67 -9.10 2.81 -4.84
N ASP A 68 -7.97 2.13 -4.97
CA ASP A 68 -7.06 2.28 -6.11
C ASP A 68 -7.77 1.86 -7.42
N ASP A 69 -8.51 0.75 -7.40
CA ASP A 69 -9.30 0.27 -8.53
C ASP A 69 -10.39 1.28 -8.92
N PHE A 70 -11.12 1.83 -7.95
CA PHE A 70 -12.12 2.85 -8.20
C PHE A 70 -11.52 4.10 -8.87
N ILE A 71 -10.40 4.60 -8.35
CA ILE A 71 -9.72 5.77 -8.92
C ILE A 71 -9.24 5.49 -10.34
N ASN A 72 -8.70 4.30 -10.59
CA ASN A 72 -8.27 3.90 -11.93
C ASN A 72 -9.45 3.86 -12.92
N ILE A 73 -10.56 3.21 -12.54
CA ILE A 73 -11.75 3.12 -13.39
C ILE A 73 -12.30 4.51 -13.68
N ALA A 74 -12.53 5.33 -12.66
CA ALA A 74 -13.04 6.68 -12.83
C ALA A 74 -12.13 7.53 -13.74
N SER A 75 -10.81 7.44 -13.55
CA SER A 75 -9.84 8.16 -14.40
C SER A 75 -9.91 7.71 -15.86
N HIS A 76 -10.03 6.41 -16.11
CA HIS A 76 -10.16 5.87 -17.47
C HIS A 76 -11.48 6.29 -18.13
N GLU A 77 -12.59 6.21 -17.40
CA GLU A 77 -13.91 6.57 -17.93
C GLU A 77 -14.06 8.06 -18.19
N LEU A 78 -13.40 8.92 -17.41
CA LEU A 78 -13.42 10.37 -17.60
C LEU A 78 -12.52 10.83 -18.75
N LYS A 79 -11.46 10.10 -19.08
CA LYS A 79 -10.51 10.48 -20.14
C LYS A 79 -11.19 10.59 -21.51
N THR A 80 -12.12 9.69 -21.81
CA THR A 80 -12.85 9.67 -23.08
C THR A 80 -13.75 10.90 -23.29
N PRO A 81 -14.71 11.22 -22.39
CA PRO A 81 -15.54 12.40 -22.55
C PRO A 81 -14.73 13.70 -22.49
N LEU A 82 -13.68 13.77 -21.66
CA LEU A 82 -12.77 14.93 -21.63
C LEU A 82 -12.02 15.12 -22.95
N THR A 83 -11.60 14.02 -23.59
CA THR A 83 -10.94 14.08 -24.90
C THR A 83 -11.90 14.66 -25.95
N SER A 84 -13.15 14.19 -25.98
CA SER A 84 -14.17 14.74 -26.89
C SER A 84 -14.43 16.22 -26.62
N LEU A 85 -14.60 16.62 -25.35
CA LEU A 85 -14.82 18.02 -24.97
C LEU A 85 -13.63 18.91 -25.35
N LYS A 86 -12.40 18.44 -25.17
CA LYS A 86 -11.18 19.14 -25.59
C LYS A 86 -11.17 19.38 -27.10
N ILE A 87 -11.46 18.33 -27.89
CA ILE A 87 -11.53 18.43 -29.35
C ILE A 87 -12.59 19.45 -29.78
N TYR A 88 -13.80 19.41 -29.19
CA TYR A 88 -14.84 20.39 -29.50
C TYR A 88 -14.39 21.82 -29.16
N GLY A 89 -13.71 22.02 -28.04
CA GLY A 89 -13.15 23.32 -27.65
C GLY A 89 -12.09 23.85 -28.62
N GLU A 90 -11.18 22.98 -29.09
CA GLU A 90 -10.13 23.33 -30.06
C GLU A 90 -10.72 23.78 -31.40
N VAL A 91 -11.70 23.03 -31.94
CA VAL A 91 -12.39 23.38 -33.19
C VAL A 91 -13.12 24.72 -33.07
N LEU A 92 -13.77 24.98 -31.94
CA LEU A 92 -14.44 26.26 -31.72
C LEU A 92 -13.44 27.41 -31.64
N ALA A 93 -12.30 27.22 -30.96
CA ALA A 93 -11.25 28.23 -30.84
C ALA A 93 -10.65 28.61 -32.21
N GLU A 94 -10.40 27.63 -33.08
CA GLU A 94 -9.93 27.88 -34.46
C GLU A 94 -10.93 28.72 -35.26
N ARG A 95 -12.23 28.39 -35.20
CA ARG A 95 -13.26 29.16 -35.91
C ARG A 95 -13.37 30.61 -35.45
N PHE A 96 -13.20 30.89 -34.16
CA PHE A 96 -13.21 32.28 -33.68
C PHE A 96 -11.97 33.05 -34.15
N ALA A 97 -10.80 32.40 -34.19
CA ALA A 97 -9.57 33.02 -34.69
C ALA A 97 -9.62 33.34 -36.20
N GLU A 98 -10.33 32.54 -37.00
CA GLU A 98 -10.57 32.82 -38.43
C GLU A 98 -11.56 33.96 -38.69
N HIS A 99 -12.44 34.26 -37.74
CA HIS A 99 -13.46 35.31 -37.87
C HIS A 99 -13.00 36.71 -37.38
N GLU A 100 -11.82 36.82 -36.77
CA GLU A 100 -11.21 38.10 -36.35
C GLU A 100 -10.18 38.66 -37.36
N ASN A 101 -10.05 38.06 -38.55
CA ASN A 101 -9.10 38.46 -39.60
C ASN A 101 -9.84 38.78 -40.91
#